data_AF-A0A7Z2T737-F1
#
_entry.id   AF-A0A7Z2T737-F1
#
_cell.length_a   1.000
_cell.length_b   1.000
_cell.length_c   1.000
_cell.angle_alpha   90.00
_cell.angle_beta   90.00
_cell.angle_gamma   90.00
#
_symmetry.space_group_name_H-M   'P 1'
#
loop_
_entity.id
_entity.type
_entity.pdbx_description
1 polymer ?
#
loop_
_entity_poly.entity_id
_entity_poly.type
_entity_poly.pdbx_seq_one_letter_code
_entity_poly.pdbx_strand_id
1 'polypeptide(L)'
;MLNQSVIYDGLTGKLVSLRNGQHHQLRSNEWKLLQLLIDNAGLDMTVPQILESVWKGRRAKSSVVTAIKNLRHQLDDRVDSPSFIQTQVMSGYVFIAQAEIITQRDVKRLLAPHRSHWIRIVSRFHHIRWQLACYLANAACLAVIVLTSLSLFRLGAFDQYVTMRQSTRVVPMIIATPNGEAPNKRAIRICNSLLFDAEQTSRLYQLPVAPEITSPHPSLTWSTHNRDLLKCHLPHINS
;
A
#
# COMPACT_ATOMS: atom_id res chain seq x y z
N MET A 1 -2.14 38.91 6.77
CA MET A 1 -0.81 38.71 7.37
C MET A 1 -0.72 39.56 8.61
N LEU A 2 -0.23 39.01 9.72
CA LEU A 2 -0.12 39.68 11.02
C LEU A 2 1.36 39.75 11.41
N ASN A 3 1.84 40.96 11.69
CA ASN A 3 3.21 41.27 12.12
C ASN A 3 4.31 40.60 11.26
N GLN A 4 4.05 40.45 9.96
CA GLN A 4 4.94 39.79 8.98
C GLN A 4 5.38 38.35 9.33
N SER A 5 4.82 37.74 10.38
CA SER A 5 5.24 36.42 10.88
C SER A 5 4.12 35.39 10.92
N VAL A 6 2.86 35.82 10.86
CA VAL A 6 1.70 34.93 10.95
C VAL A 6 0.73 35.20 9.79
N ILE A 7 0.28 34.15 9.12
CA ILE A 7 -0.82 34.20 8.17
C ILE A 7 -2.09 33.78 8.91
N TYR A 8 -3.11 34.62 8.83
CA TYR A 8 -4.42 34.40 9.43
C TYR A 8 -5.48 34.36 8.33
N ASP A 9 -6.28 33.31 8.32
CA ASP A 9 -7.46 33.18 7.47
C ASP A 9 -8.71 33.62 8.25
N GLY A 10 -9.25 34.77 7.88
CA GLY A 10 -10.42 35.37 8.51
C GLY A 10 -11.71 34.58 8.31
N LEU A 11 -11.79 33.68 7.32
CA LEU A 11 -13.00 32.89 7.04
C LEU A 11 -12.99 31.56 7.78
N THR A 12 -11.83 30.92 7.88
CA THR A 12 -11.71 29.59 8.51
C THR A 12 -11.21 29.65 9.94
N GLY A 13 -10.64 30.77 10.38
CA GLY A 13 -9.98 30.89 11.68
C GLY A 13 -8.64 30.14 11.75
N LYS A 14 -8.00 29.88 10.61
CA LYS A 14 -6.72 29.17 10.55
C LYS A 14 -5.56 30.14 10.71
N LEU A 15 -4.61 29.79 11.58
CA LEU A 15 -3.34 30.49 11.77
C LEU A 15 -2.18 29.65 11.25
N VAL A 16 -1.22 30.30 10.61
CA VAL A 16 0.01 29.68 10.13
C VAL A 16 1.19 30.56 10.49
N SER A 17 2.10 30.05 11.31
CA SER A 17 3.35 30.73 11.63
C SER A 17 4.38 30.52 10.53
N LEU A 18 4.93 31.61 10.01
CA LEU A 18 5.98 31.59 8.99
C LEU A 18 7.35 31.23 9.56
N ARG A 19 7.55 31.36 10.88
CA ARG A 19 8.84 31.08 11.55
C ARG A 19 9.13 29.59 11.66
N ASN A 20 8.12 28.81 12.03
CA ASN A 20 8.26 27.38 12.32
C ASN A 20 7.35 26.49 11.45
N GLY A 21 6.52 27.08 10.60
CA GLY A 21 5.56 26.35 9.76
C GLY A 21 4.41 25.72 10.55
N GLN A 22 4.23 26.06 11.84
CA GLN A 22 3.15 25.50 12.65
C GLN A 22 1.80 26.08 12.21
N HIS A 23 0.80 25.21 12.21
CA HIS A 23 -0.57 25.55 11.89
C HIS A 23 -1.44 25.37 13.14
N HIS A 24 -2.25 26.37 13.45
CA HIS A 24 -3.22 26.32 14.54
C HIS A 24 -4.61 26.63 14.03
N GLN A 25 -5.60 25.87 14.51
CA GLN A 25 -7.01 26.14 14.25
C GLN A 25 -7.59 26.84 15.48
N LEU A 26 -8.06 28.08 15.31
CA LEU A 26 -8.71 28.81 16.38
C LEU A 26 -10.09 28.22 16.68
N ARG A 27 -10.48 28.22 17.97
CA ARG A 27 -11.84 27.89 18.38
C ARG A 27 -12.80 29.01 17.98
N SER A 28 -14.10 28.71 17.86
CA SER A 28 -15.10 29.66 17.35
C SER A 28 -15.06 31.04 18.03
N ASN A 29 -14.96 31.11 19.36
CA ASN A 29 -14.92 32.40 20.06
C ASN A 29 -13.54 33.08 19.98
N GLU A 30 -12.45 32.32 19.96
CA GLU A 30 -11.09 32.84 19.80
C GLU A 30 -10.92 33.47 18.42
N TRP A 31 -11.44 32.79 17.39
CA TRP A 31 -11.50 33.29 16.03
C TRP A 31 -12.28 34.61 15.94
N LYS A 32 -13.51 34.65 16.47
CA LYS A 32 -14.33 35.89 16.49
C LYS A 32 -13.65 37.03 17.24
N LEU A 33 -13.01 36.71 18.37
CA LEU A 33 -12.29 37.69 19.17
C LEU A 33 -11.09 38.25 18.40
N LEU A 34 -10.29 37.40 17.76
CA LEU A 34 -9.17 37.86 16.95
C LEU A 34 -9.63 38.72 15.78
N GLN A 35 -10.69 38.32 15.08
CA GLN A 35 -11.27 39.12 13.99
C GLN A 35 -11.72 40.49 14.49
N LEU A 36 -12.47 40.54 15.59
CA LEU A 36 -12.91 41.79 16.22
C LEU A 36 -11.74 42.72 16.57
N LEU A 37 -10.66 42.16 17.12
CA LEU A 37 -9.46 42.90 17.48
C LEU A 37 -8.70 43.43 16.27
N ILE A 38 -8.63 42.66 15.17
CA ILE A 38 -8.00 43.09 13.91
C ILE A 38 -8.83 44.20 13.26
N ASP A 39 -10.16 44.06 13.24
CA ASP A 39 -11.07 45.06 12.67
C ASP A 39 -11.01 46.40 13.41
N ASN A 40 -10.62 46.37 14.68
CA ASN A 40 -10.43 47.54 15.55
C ASN A 40 -8.95 47.74 15.92
N ALA A 41 -8.02 47.40 15.02
CA ALA A 41 -6.59 47.49 15.29
C ALA A 41 -6.18 48.91 15.73
N GLY A 42 -5.36 49.00 16.78
CA GLY A 42 -4.93 50.26 17.38
C GLY A 42 -5.97 50.94 18.29
N LEU A 43 -7.19 50.41 18.41
CA LEU A 43 -8.22 50.96 19.31
C LEU A 43 -8.32 50.17 20.62
N ASP A 44 -8.58 50.90 21.71
CA ASP A 44 -8.83 50.33 23.04
C ASP A 44 -10.18 49.61 23.08
N MET A 45 -10.15 48.28 23.10
CA MET A 45 -11.35 47.45 23.22
C MET A 45 -11.60 47.08 24.69
N THR A 46 -12.68 47.60 25.26
CA THR A 46 -13.03 47.32 26.66
C THR A 46 -13.57 45.91 26.87
N VAL A 47 -13.39 45.36 28.07
CA VAL A 47 -13.90 44.01 28.40
C VAL A 47 -15.42 43.87 28.15
N PRO A 48 -16.29 44.83 28.53
CA PRO A 48 -17.72 44.76 28.22
C PRO A 48 -18.02 44.78 26.72
N GLN A 49 -17.34 45.62 25.92
CA GLN A 49 -17.53 45.66 24.47
C GLN A 49 -17.15 44.34 23.79
N ILE A 50 -16.04 43.74 24.21
CA ILE A 50 -15.61 42.43 23.72
C ILE A 50 -16.62 41.35 24.09
N LEU A 51 -17.09 41.37 25.35
CA LEU A 51 -18.06 40.41 25.85
C LEU A 51 -19.39 40.47 25.08
N GLU A 52 -19.86 41.67 24.79
CA GLU A 52 -21.07 41.87 23.99
C GLU A 52 -20.87 41.40 22.55
N SER A 53 -19.77 41.78 21.91
CA SER A 53 -19.53 41.47 20.50
C SER A 53 -19.34 39.97 20.23
N VAL A 54 -18.61 39.26 21.11
CA VAL A 54 -18.28 37.84 20.89
C VAL A 54 -19.29 36.90 21.55
N TRP A 55 -19.82 37.25 22.72
CA TRP A 55 -20.69 36.40 23.54
C TRP A 55 -22.10 36.96 23.77
N LYS A 56 -22.45 38.12 23.20
CA LYS A 56 -23.77 38.78 23.38
C LYS A 56 -24.14 38.98 24.85
N GLY A 57 -23.14 39.28 25.68
CA GLY A 57 -23.32 39.49 27.12
C GLY A 57 -23.62 38.22 27.95
N ARG A 58 -23.70 37.04 27.33
CA ARG A 58 -24.16 35.80 28.00
C ARG A 58 -23.09 35.07 28.84
N ARG A 59 -21.91 35.67 28.99
CA ARG A 59 -20.75 35.03 29.65
C ARG A 59 -20.16 35.93 30.72
N ALA A 60 -19.41 35.34 31.65
CA ALA A 60 -18.67 36.10 32.64
C ALA A 60 -17.46 36.82 32.02
N LYS A 61 -17.04 37.95 32.59
CA LYS A 61 -15.86 38.73 32.18
C LYS A 61 -14.57 37.90 32.12
N SER A 62 -14.44 36.90 33.00
CA SER A 62 -13.33 35.94 33.01
C SER A 62 -13.19 35.16 31.69
N SER A 63 -14.27 35.03 30.92
CA SER A 63 -14.23 34.37 29.60
C SER A 63 -13.39 35.14 28.59
N VAL A 64 -13.41 36.47 28.65
CA VAL A 64 -12.56 37.33 27.80
C VAL A 64 -11.09 37.12 28.15
N VAL A 65 -10.76 37.14 29.45
CA VAL A 65 -9.38 36.94 29.93
C VAL A 65 -8.83 35.59 29.48
N THR A 66 -9.62 34.51 29.63
CA THR A 66 -9.22 33.17 29.19
C THR A 66 -9.04 33.09 27.67
N ALA A 67 -9.95 33.70 26.89
CA ALA A 67 -9.83 33.72 25.44
C ALA A 67 -8.60 34.50 24.96
N ILE A 68 -8.29 35.65 25.58
CA ILE A 68 -7.07 36.41 25.30
C ILE A 68 -5.82 35.60 25.65
N LYS A 69 -5.81 34.91 26.80
CA LYS A 69 -4.69 34.04 27.19
C LYS A 69 -4.45 32.93 26.16
N ASN A 70 -5.51 32.28 25.68
CA ASN A 70 -5.40 31.25 24.66
C ASN A 70 -4.92 31.81 23.32
N LEU A 71 -5.47 32.96 22.89
CA LEU A 71 -5.04 33.63 21.67
C LEU A 71 -3.55 34.00 21.71
N ARG A 72 -3.09 34.57 22.83
CA ARG A 72 -1.66 34.88 23.02
C ARG A 72 -0.81 33.62 22.88
N HIS A 73 -1.20 32.52 23.51
CA HIS A 73 -0.49 31.25 23.35
C HIS A 73 -0.47 30.74 21.89
N GLN A 74 -1.59 30.83 21.17
CA GLN A 74 -1.68 30.39 19.77
C GLN A 74 -0.91 31.29 18.80
N LEU A 75 -0.72 32.57 19.15
CA LEU A 75 0.08 33.54 18.40
C LEU A 75 1.56 33.59 18.84
N ASP A 76 1.95 32.78 19.83
CA ASP A 76 3.26 32.85 20.51
C ASP A 76 3.57 34.27 21.03
N ASP A 77 2.54 34.95 21.54
CA ASP A 77 2.59 36.31 22.07
C ASP A 77 2.84 36.30 23.59
N ARG A 78 3.79 37.14 24.05
CA ARG A 78 4.20 37.20 25.46
C ARG A 78 3.51 38.33 26.18
N VAL A 79 3.10 38.10 27.43
CA VAL A 79 2.42 39.12 28.25
C VAL A 79 3.35 40.27 28.61
N ASP A 80 4.60 39.97 28.95
CA ASP A 80 5.60 40.97 29.38
C ASP A 80 6.17 41.78 28.21
N SER A 81 6.09 41.24 26.99
CA SER A 81 6.59 41.86 25.76
C SER A 81 5.61 41.62 24.60
N PRO A 82 4.42 42.24 24.63
CA PRO A 82 3.36 41.97 23.67
C PRO A 82 3.76 42.43 22.27
N SER A 83 3.59 41.55 21.29
CA SER A 83 3.79 41.80 19.87
C SER A 83 2.47 41.87 19.10
N PHE A 84 1.41 41.25 19.61
CA PHE A 84 0.09 41.23 18.97
C PHE A 84 -0.97 41.91 19.82
N ILE A 85 -1.14 41.47 21.07
CA ILE A 85 -2.22 41.94 21.93
C ILE A 85 -1.63 42.58 23.18
N GLN A 86 -1.82 43.89 23.33
CA GLN A 86 -1.42 44.63 24.54
C GLN A 86 -2.58 44.73 25.53
N THR A 87 -2.29 44.53 26.82
CA THR A 87 -3.26 44.79 27.89
C THR A 87 -3.24 46.27 28.23
N GLN A 88 -4.40 46.92 28.21
CA GLN A 88 -4.57 48.29 28.70
C GLN A 88 -5.10 48.27 30.13
N VAL A 89 -4.34 48.89 31.03
CA VAL A 89 -4.65 48.93 32.47
C VAL A 89 -6.05 49.52 32.68
N MET A 90 -6.89 48.82 33.44
CA MET A 90 -8.27 49.21 33.81
C MET A 90 -9.28 49.37 32.65
N SER A 91 -8.89 49.14 31.40
CA SER A 91 -9.77 49.33 30.23
C SER A 91 -10.07 48.01 29.51
N GLY A 92 -9.03 47.30 29.05
CA GLY A 92 -9.21 46.11 28.22
C GLY A 92 -7.96 45.74 27.42
N TYR A 93 -8.11 45.61 26.10
CA TYR A 93 -7.08 45.09 25.21
C TYR A 93 -7.00 45.87 23.91
N VAL A 94 -5.79 45.93 23.33
CA VAL A 94 -5.54 46.55 22.03
C VAL A 94 -4.79 45.57 21.14
N PHE A 95 -5.17 45.52 19.87
CA PHE A 95 -4.36 44.85 18.85
C PHE A 95 -3.33 45.82 18.29
N ILE A 96 -2.05 45.55 18.57
CA ILE A 96 -0.92 46.43 18.22
C ILE A 96 -0.12 45.94 17.00
N ALA A 97 -0.38 44.71 16.54
CA ALA A 97 0.31 44.15 15.39
C ALA A 97 -0.18 44.79 14.08
N GLN A 98 0.73 44.92 13.12
CA GLN A 98 0.38 45.31 11.75
C GLN A 98 -0.41 44.20 11.06
N ALA A 99 -1.56 44.54 10.49
CA ALA A 99 -2.40 43.62 9.74
C ALA A 99 -2.47 44.07 8.27
N GLU A 100 -1.98 43.21 7.37
CA GLU A 100 -1.98 43.47 5.93
C GLU A 100 -2.74 42.38 5.18
N ILE A 101 -3.61 42.75 4.25
CA ILE A 101 -4.28 41.80 3.37
C ILE A 101 -3.29 41.35 2.30
N ILE A 102 -3.10 40.04 2.17
CA ILE A 102 -2.17 39.44 1.19
C ILE A 102 -2.93 38.55 0.22
N THR A 103 -2.45 38.43 -1.01
CA THR A 103 -3.10 37.59 -2.02
C THR A 103 -2.77 36.11 -1.80
N GLN A 104 -3.60 35.21 -2.37
CA GLN A 104 -3.34 33.77 -2.28
C GLN A 104 -2.00 33.36 -2.93
N ARG A 105 -1.52 34.11 -3.94
CA ARG A 105 -0.20 33.88 -4.55
C ARG A 105 0.92 34.19 -3.56
N ASP A 106 0.79 35.28 -2.82
CA ASP A 106 1.78 35.68 -1.79
C ASP A 106 1.78 34.68 -0.63
N VAL A 107 0.59 34.24 -0.19
CA VAL A 107 0.46 33.16 0.81
C VAL A 107 1.23 31.91 0.35
N LYS A 108 1.02 31.44 -0.88
CA LYS A 108 1.74 30.27 -1.41
C LYS A 108 3.25 30.50 -1.48
N ARG A 109 3.70 31.72 -1.80
CA ARG A 109 5.12 32.07 -1.85
C ARG A 109 5.75 32.11 -0.45
N LEU A 110 5.05 32.67 0.53
CA LEU A 110 5.51 32.76 1.92
C LEU A 110 5.51 31.40 2.62
N LEU A 111 4.53 30.54 2.30
CA LEU A 111 4.43 29.17 2.81
C LEU A 111 5.25 28.18 1.99
N ALA A 112 5.79 28.57 0.83
CA ALA A 112 6.69 27.71 0.09
C ALA A 112 7.84 27.37 1.04
N PRO A 113 8.12 26.07 1.27
CA PRO A 113 9.12 25.69 2.25
C PRO A 113 10.40 26.40 1.89
N HIS A 114 10.90 27.23 2.81
CA HIS A 114 12.25 27.74 2.76
C HIS A 114 13.16 26.52 2.88
N ARG A 115 13.42 25.88 1.73
CA ARG A 115 14.22 24.68 1.60
C ARG A 115 15.63 25.04 2.02
N SER A 116 15.92 24.91 3.30
CA SER A 116 17.30 24.83 3.75
C SER A 116 17.91 23.64 3.02
N HIS A 117 18.99 23.89 2.30
CA HIS A 117 19.74 22.87 1.57
C HIS A 117 20.10 21.65 2.46
N TRP A 118 20.14 21.85 3.78
CA TRP A 118 20.41 20.85 4.81
C TRP A 118 19.42 19.67 4.87
N ILE A 119 18.12 19.85 4.57
CA ILE A 119 17.15 18.73 4.61
C ILE A 119 17.41 17.72 3.47
N ARG A 120 18.00 18.17 2.36
CA ARG A 120 18.46 17.28 1.27
C ARG A 120 19.73 16.51 1.61
N ILE A 121 20.58 17.04 2.49
CA ILE A 121 21.85 16.41 2.85
C ILE A 121 21.62 15.30 3.88
N VAL A 122 20.81 15.54 4.91
CA VAL A 122 20.58 14.55 5.99
C VAL A 122 19.78 13.33 5.53
N SER A 123 18.77 13.54 4.67
CA SER A 123 17.97 12.43 4.12
C SER A 123 18.75 11.53 3.15
N ARG A 124 19.77 12.05 2.46
CA ARG A 124 20.66 11.26 1.59
C ARG A 124 21.57 10.32 2.38
N PHE A 125 22.13 10.78 3.50
CA PHE A 125 23.06 9.97 4.29
C PHE A 125 22.39 8.79 4.99
N HIS A 126 21.17 8.96 5.50
CA HIS A 126 20.44 7.85 6.11
C HIS A 126 20.01 6.80 5.06
N HIS A 127 19.59 7.25 3.87
CA HIS A 127 19.14 6.35 2.82
C HIS A 127 20.29 5.49 2.24
N ILE A 128 21.49 6.06 2.09
CA ILE A 128 22.69 5.34 1.63
C ILE A 128 23.13 4.27 2.64
N ARG A 129 23.15 4.59 3.94
CA ARG A 129 23.55 3.62 4.98
C ARG A 129 22.57 2.46 5.09
N TRP A 130 21.27 2.72 4.92
CA TRP A 130 20.25 1.67 4.95
C TRP A 130 20.28 0.77 3.70
N GLN A 131 20.53 1.36 2.52
CA GLN A 131 20.71 0.59 1.28
C GLN A 131 21.91 -0.37 1.34
N LEU A 132 23.06 0.09 1.85
CA LEU A 132 24.25 -0.76 2.01
C LEU A 132 24.01 -1.91 2.98
N ALA A 133 23.25 -1.68 4.07
CA ALA A 133 22.88 -2.73 5.01
C ALA A 133 21.99 -3.81 4.35
N CYS A 134 21.00 -3.41 3.54
CA CYS A 134 20.18 -4.35 2.79
C CYS A 134 20.99 -5.16 1.76
N TYR A 135 21.94 -4.53 1.06
CA TYR A 135 22.82 -5.23 0.11
C TYR A 135 23.71 -6.27 0.80
N LEU A 136 24.28 -5.93 1.97
CA LEU A 136 25.08 -6.89 2.75
C LEU A 136 24.25 -8.07 3.25
N ALA A 137 23.02 -7.83 3.71
CA ALA A 137 22.11 -8.90 4.14
C ALA A 137 21.76 -9.86 2.98
N ASN A 138 21.47 -9.32 1.80
CA ASN A 138 21.18 -10.11 0.61
C ASN A 138 22.41 -10.93 0.16
N ALA A 139 23.60 -10.34 0.17
CA ALA A 139 24.84 -11.03 -0.18
C ALA A 139 25.14 -12.20 0.78
N ALA A 140 24.93 -12.01 2.09
CA ALA A 140 25.09 -13.07 3.08
C ALA A 140 24.11 -14.23 2.84
N CYS A 141 22.84 -13.92 2.53
CA CYS A 141 21.83 -14.93 2.22
C CYS A 141 22.21 -15.76 0.98
N LEU A 142 22.64 -15.09 -0.10
CA LEU A 142 23.10 -15.76 -1.31
C LEU A 142 24.32 -16.65 -1.05
N ALA A 143 25.28 -16.18 -0.24
CA ALA A 143 26.45 -16.97 0.14
C ALA A 143 26.05 -18.25 0.90
N VAL A 144 25.09 -18.16 1.82
CA VAL A 144 24.58 -19.33 2.55
C VAL A 144 23.91 -20.32 1.58
N ILE A 145 23.07 -19.85 0.65
CA ILE A 145 22.42 -20.72 -0.34
C ILE A 145 23.45 -21.42 -1.24
N VAL A 146 24.49 -20.71 -1.67
CA VAL A 146 25.56 -21.29 -2.49
C VAL A 146 26.37 -22.32 -1.69
N LEU A 147 26.69 -22.05 -0.43
CA LEU A 147 27.43 -22.98 0.43
C LEU A 147 26.62 -24.25 0.72
N THR A 148 25.32 -24.12 1.01
CA THR A 148 24.46 -25.27 1.30
C THR A 148 24.23 -26.11 0.05
N SER A 149 23.97 -25.49 -1.10
CA SER A 149 23.84 -26.21 -2.38
C SER A 149 25.13 -26.93 -2.76
N LEU A 150 26.29 -26.28 -2.64
CA LEU A 150 27.58 -26.91 -2.94
C LEU A 150 27.87 -28.10 -2.01
N SER A 151 27.51 -27.98 -0.73
CA SER A 151 27.60 -29.08 0.24
C SER A 151 26.71 -30.26 -0.17
N LEU A 152 25.45 -29.99 -0.53
CA LEU A 152 24.51 -31.02 -1.01
C LEU A 152 24.99 -31.71 -2.29
N PHE A 153 25.58 -30.95 -3.22
CA PHE A 153 26.20 -31.51 -4.42
C PHE A 153 27.37 -32.43 -4.09
N ARG A 154 28.25 -32.05 -3.15
CA ARG A 154 29.39 -32.89 -2.73
C ARG A 154 28.95 -34.17 -2.02
N LEU A 155 27.80 -34.16 -1.35
CA LEU A 155 27.25 -35.32 -0.66
C LEU A 155 26.47 -36.28 -1.57
N GLY A 156 26.43 -36.04 -2.89
CA GLY A 156 25.78 -36.96 -3.84
C GLY A 156 24.24 -36.98 -3.77
N ALA A 157 23.62 -36.00 -3.10
CA ALA A 157 22.17 -35.95 -2.89
C ALA A 157 21.36 -35.91 -4.20
N PHE A 158 21.99 -35.51 -5.32
CA PHE A 158 21.35 -35.42 -6.62
C PHE A 158 21.50 -36.67 -7.50
N ASP A 159 22.29 -37.68 -7.10
CA ASP A 159 22.46 -38.92 -7.89
C ASP A 159 21.15 -39.73 -7.97
N GLN A 160 20.28 -39.62 -6.96
CA GLN A 160 18.94 -40.22 -6.98
C GLN A 160 17.98 -39.55 -7.97
N TYR A 161 18.16 -38.26 -8.27
CA TYR A 161 17.30 -37.56 -9.22
C TYR A 161 17.72 -37.80 -10.67
N VAL A 162 19.01 -37.97 -10.94
CA VAL A 162 19.53 -38.22 -12.29
C VAL A 162 19.23 -39.65 -12.77
N THR A 163 19.11 -40.61 -11.86
CA THR A 163 18.77 -42.00 -12.19
C THR A 163 17.28 -42.23 -12.52
N MET A 164 16.40 -41.25 -12.23
CA MET A 164 14.99 -41.30 -12.62
C MET A 164 14.76 -40.76 -14.04
N ARG A 165 15.66 -41.07 -14.98
CA ARG A 165 15.31 -41.06 -16.41
C ARG A 165 14.43 -42.28 -16.65
N GLN A 166 13.12 -42.06 -16.69
CA GLN A 166 12.14 -43.02 -17.17
C GLN A 166 12.68 -43.68 -18.44
N SER A 167 13.01 -44.97 -18.33
CA SER A 167 13.17 -45.84 -19.47
C SER A 167 11.84 -45.79 -20.23
N THR A 168 11.80 -45.07 -21.34
CA THR A 168 10.66 -45.06 -22.26
C THR A 168 10.60 -46.43 -22.92
N ARG A 169 10.08 -47.42 -22.18
CA ARG A 169 9.76 -48.72 -22.74
C ARG A 169 8.63 -48.47 -23.74
N VAL A 170 8.95 -48.52 -25.03
CA VAL A 170 7.96 -48.39 -26.10
C VAL A 170 7.02 -49.59 -25.97
N VAL A 171 5.79 -49.35 -25.53
CA VAL A 171 4.79 -50.41 -25.39
C VAL A 171 3.93 -50.46 -26.66
N PRO A 172 3.93 -51.56 -27.41
CA PRO A 172 3.08 -51.68 -28.59
C PRO A 172 1.59 -51.67 -28.20
N MET A 173 0.76 -51.05 -29.05
CA MET A 173 -0.70 -51.02 -28.92
C MET A 173 -1.35 -51.74 -30.11
N ILE A 174 -2.31 -52.62 -29.82
CA ILE A 174 -3.15 -53.29 -30.83
C ILE A 174 -4.58 -52.75 -30.73
N ILE A 175 -5.17 -52.45 -31.89
CA ILE A 175 -6.55 -52.00 -32.01
C ILE A 175 -7.43 -53.21 -32.33
N ALA A 176 -8.29 -53.60 -31.41
CA ALA A 176 -9.22 -54.71 -31.60
C ALA A 176 -10.51 -54.19 -32.26
N THR A 177 -10.74 -54.60 -33.51
CA THR A 177 -11.99 -54.34 -34.25
C THR A 177 -12.93 -55.54 -34.18
N PRO A 178 -14.26 -55.35 -34.14
CA PRO A 178 -15.23 -56.44 -33.96
C PRO A 178 -15.14 -57.59 -34.96
N ASN A 179 -14.74 -57.32 -36.21
CA ASN A 179 -14.71 -58.30 -37.30
C ASN A 179 -13.29 -58.74 -37.72
N GLY A 180 -12.25 -58.38 -36.95
CA GLY A 180 -10.86 -58.66 -37.34
C GLY A 180 -10.36 -57.92 -38.58
N GLU A 181 -11.09 -56.91 -39.05
CA GLU A 181 -10.73 -56.07 -40.19
C GLU A 181 -9.59 -55.09 -39.86
N ALA A 182 -8.89 -54.61 -40.89
CA ALA A 182 -7.88 -53.58 -40.70
C ALA A 182 -8.49 -52.30 -40.10
N PRO A 183 -7.87 -51.68 -39.08
CA PRO A 183 -8.44 -50.55 -38.39
C PRO A 183 -8.58 -49.33 -39.32
N ASN A 184 -9.78 -48.77 -39.39
CA ASN A 184 -10.03 -47.57 -40.19
C ASN A 184 -9.37 -46.31 -39.57
N LYS A 185 -9.21 -45.24 -40.37
CA LYS A 185 -8.59 -43.98 -39.90
C LYS A 185 -9.31 -43.31 -38.72
N ARG A 186 -10.58 -43.65 -38.47
CA ARG A 186 -11.36 -43.11 -37.34
C ARG A 186 -11.03 -43.88 -36.05
N ALA A 187 -10.97 -45.20 -36.12
CA ALA A 187 -10.55 -46.10 -35.06
C ALA A 187 -9.16 -45.75 -34.53
N ILE A 188 -8.19 -45.55 -35.43
CA ILE A 188 -6.82 -45.15 -35.08
C ILE A 188 -6.82 -43.83 -34.29
N ARG A 189 -7.58 -42.83 -34.75
CA ARG A 189 -7.67 -41.52 -34.07
C ARG A 189 -8.25 -41.63 -32.66
N ILE A 190 -9.32 -42.41 -32.50
CA ILE A 190 -9.95 -42.62 -31.20
C ILE A 190 -8.96 -43.29 -30.23
N CYS A 191 -8.29 -44.36 -30.63
CA CYS A 191 -7.33 -45.05 -29.76
C CYS A 191 -6.12 -44.17 -29.40
N ASN A 192 -5.59 -43.39 -30.34
CA ASN A 192 -4.50 -42.44 -30.05
C ASN A 192 -4.94 -41.34 -29.08
N SER A 193 -6.18 -40.84 -29.19
CA SER A 193 -6.69 -39.85 -28.24
C SER A 193 -6.84 -40.41 -26.82
N LEU A 194 -7.29 -41.66 -26.68
CA LEU A 194 -7.38 -42.32 -25.37
C LEU A 194 -5.99 -42.58 -24.77
N LEU A 195 -5.03 -42.97 -25.61
CA LEU A 195 -3.66 -43.21 -25.17
C LEU A 195 -3.02 -41.91 -24.66
N PHE A 196 -3.17 -40.83 -25.43
CA PHE A 196 -2.67 -39.51 -25.06
C PHE A 196 -3.30 -39.01 -23.75
N ASP A 197 -4.61 -39.15 -23.59
CA ASP A 197 -5.30 -38.77 -22.36
C ASP A 197 -4.81 -39.58 -21.14
N ALA A 198 -4.63 -40.90 -21.30
CA ALA A 198 -4.11 -41.76 -20.25
C ALA A 198 -2.65 -41.42 -19.85
N GLU A 199 -1.83 -40.97 -20.81
CA GLU A 199 -0.47 -40.49 -20.55
C GLU A 199 -0.47 -39.17 -19.78
N GLN A 200 -1.21 -38.17 -20.25
CA GLN A 200 -1.28 -36.84 -19.61
C GLN A 200 -1.83 -36.92 -18.19
N THR A 201 -2.78 -37.82 -17.96
CA THR A 201 -3.38 -38.03 -16.63
C THR A 201 -2.63 -39.03 -15.76
N SER A 202 -1.49 -39.58 -16.23
CA SER A 202 -0.71 -40.62 -15.53
C SER A 202 -1.53 -41.87 -15.15
N ARG A 203 -2.60 -42.16 -15.90
CA ARG A 203 -3.54 -43.27 -15.65
C ARG A 203 -3.14 -44.58 -16.33
N LEU A 204 -2.11 -44.58 -17.18
CA LEU A 204 -1.64 -45.79 -17.87
C LEU A 204 -1.42 -46.98 -16.93
N TYR A 205 -0.82 -46.76 -15.76
CA TYR A 205 -0.54 -47.82 -14.78
C TYR A 205 -1.78 -48.25 -13.97
N GLN A 206 -2.89 -47.54 -14.10
CA GLN A 206 -4.16 -47.80 -13.41
C GLN A 206 -5.19 -48.48 -14.31
N LEU A 207 -4.88 -48.66 -15.60
CA LEU A 207 -5.78 -49.35 -16.53
C LEU A 207 -6.00 -50.82 -16.08
N PRO A 208 -7.22 -51.34 -16.25
CA PRO A 208 -7.52 -52.71 -15.87
C PRO A 208 -6.80 -53.71 -16.78
N VAL A 209 -6.44 -54.85 -16.20
CA VAL A 209 -5.96 -56.05 -16.90
C VAL A 209 -7.19 -56.96 -17.02
N ALA A 210 -7.78 -57.10 -18.20
CA ALA A 210 -9.01 -57.89 -18.33
C ALA A 210 -9.11 -58.63 -19.67
N PRO A 211 -9.73 -59.84 -19.68
CA PRO A 211 -10.31 -60.42 -20.88
C PRO A 211 -11.62 -59.67 -21.18
N GLU A 212 -11.72 -59.07 -22.37
CA GLU A 212 -12.98 -58.71 -23.02
C GLU A 212 -14.04 -57.98 -22.16
N ILE A 213 -13.79 -56.71 -21.84
CA ILE A 213 -14.88 -55.81 -21.41
C ILE A 213 -15.58 -55.33 -22.68
N THR A 214 -16.76 -55.88 -22.98
CA THR A 214 -17.70 -55.33 -23.96
C THR A 214 -18.30 -54.03 -23.39
N SER A 215 -17.48 -52.98 -23.36
CA SER A 215 -17.94 -51.65 -22.97
C SER A 215 -18.68 -51.01 -24.15
N PRO A 216 -19.82 -50.32 -23.93
CA PRO A 216 -20.48 -49.54 -24.97
C PRO A 216 -19.62 -48.35 -25.46
N HIS A 217 -18.50 -48.08 -24.79
CA HIS A 217 -17.57 -47.01 -25.10
C HIS A 217 -16.17 -47.52 -25.41
N PRO A 218 -15.39 -46.77 -26.23
CA PRO A 218 -13.99 -47.07 -26.49
C PRO A 218 -13.20 -47.14 -25.18
N SER A 219 -12.37 -48.17 -24.99
CA SER A 219 -11.59 -48.34 -23.76
C SER A 219 -10.21 -48.94 -24.00
N LEU A 220 -9.28 -48.65 -23.09
CA LEU A 220 -7.92 -49.16 -23.11
C LEU A 220 -7.71 -50.14 -21.95
N THR A 221 -7.11 -51.29 -22.26
CA THR A 221 -6.82 -52.34 -21.28
C THR A 221 -5.44 -52.93 -21.50
N TRP A 222 -4.87 -53.52 -20.46
CA TRP A 222 -3.62 -54.27 -20.56
C TRP A 222 -3.90 -55.72 -20.95
N SER A 223 -3.18 -56.22 -21.96
CA SER A 223 -3.37 -57.61 -22.41
C SER A 223 -2.79 -58.64 -21.44
N THR A 224 -1.77 -58.28 -20.67
CA THR A 224 -1.09 -59.16 -19.71
C THR A 224 -0.80 -58.41 -18.42
N HIS A 225 -0.63 -59.14 -17.32
CA HIS A 225 -0.22 -58.56 -16.03
C HIS A 225 1.14 -57.85 -16.09
N ASN A 226 2.02 -58.28 -17.01
CA ASN A 226 3.31 -57.64 -17.25
C ASN A 226 3.23 -56.34 -18.06
N ARG A 227 2.03 -55.96 -18.54
CA ARG A 227 1.76 -54.69 -19.25
C ARG A 227 2.66 -54.48 -20.48
N ASP A 228 3.00 -55.57 -21.14
CA ASP A 228 3.87 -55.56 -22.32
C ASP A 228 3.11 -55.21 -23.61
N LEU A 229 1.77 -55.19 -23.56
CA LEU A 229 0.90 -54.96 -24.72
C LEU A 229 -0.39 -54.26 -24.30
N LEU A 230 -0.68 -53.13 -24.94
CA LEU A 230 -1.91 -52.37 -24.73
C LEU A 230 -2.95 -52.74 -25.79
N LYS A 231 -4.21 -52.91 -25.37
CA LYS A 231 -5.34 -53.19 -26.27
C LYS A 231 -6.34 -52.04 -26.24
N CYS A 232 -6.73 -51.58 -27.43
CA CYS A 232 -7.82 -50.63 -27.59
C CYS A 232 -9.07 -51.35 -28.08
N HIS A 233 -10.14 -51.31 -27.29
CA HIS A 233 -11.44 -51.89 -27.62
C HIS A 233 -12.35 -50.81 -28.20
N LEU A 234 -12.99 -51.11 -29.33
CA LEU A 234 -13.96 -50.23 -29.97
C LEU A 234 -15.35 -50.86 -29.94
N PRO A 235 -16.41 -50.07 -29.71
CA PRO A 235 -17.78 -50.59 -29.66
C PRO A 235 -18.26 -51.05 -31.04
N HIS A 236 -19.11 -52.07 -31.07
CA HIS A 236 -19.78 -52.55 -32.28
C HIS A 236 -20.83 -51.52 -32.72
N ILE A 237 -20.59 -50.84 -33.83
CA ILE A 237 -21.56 -49.91 -34.42
C ILE A 237 -22.40 -50.73 -35.41
N ASN A 238 -23.59 -51.19 -34.99
CA ASN A 238 -24.60 -51.59 -35.96
C ASN A 238 -25.00 -50.32 -36.73
N SER A 239 -24.70 -50.30 -38.03
CA SER A 239 -25.21 -49.29 -38.97
C SER A 239 -26.72 -49.40 -39.10
#